data_AF-A0A382FCT5-F1
#
_entry.id   AF-A0A382FCT5-F1
#
_cell.length_a   1.000
_cell.length_b   1.000
_cell.length_c   1.000
_cell.angle_alpha   90.00
_cell.angle_beta   90.00
_cell.angle_gamma   90.00
#
_symmetry.space_group_name_H-M   'P 1'
#
loop_
_entity.id
_entity.type
_entity.pdbx_description
1 polymer ?
#
loop_
_entity_poly.entity_id
_entity_poly.type
_entity_poly.pdbx_seq_one_letter_code
_entity_poly.pdbx_strand_id
1 'polypeptide(L)'
;VAHKGLYGAAKGLAVAEAIEHHSGPVCVVSESVNAADKLQGELQFFCPSKPIQKFSDYETLPYDAFSPPQKLLAERLESLYQLANGKCEVVIVVGAALLNRLPPHEFLLNRSMIL
;
A
#
# COMPACT_ATOMS: atom_id res chain seq x y z
N VAL A 1 5.65 19.27 -6.32
CA VAL A 1 5.52 20.49 -5.48
C VAL A 1 5.54 20.05 -4.02
N ALA A 2 6.26 20.74 -3.13
CA ALA A 2 6.24 20.41 -1.70
C ALA A 2 5.09 21.18 -1.01
N HIS A 3 4.12 20.47 -0.45
CA HIS A 3 3.00 21.07 0.27
C HIS A 3 3.37 21.33 1.74
N LYS A 4 2.99 22.49 2.28
CA LYS A 4 3.20 22.89 3.68
C LYS A 4 1.88 23.41 4.27
N GLY A 5 1.74 23.38 5.60
CA GLY A 5 0.55 23.90 6.27
C GLY A 5 -0.71 23.06 6.07
N LEU A 6 -0.56 21.75 5.86
CA LEU A 6 -1.68 20.82 5.74
C LEU A 6 -2.13 20.38 7.14
N TYR A 7 -3.35 20.77 7.52
CA TYR A 7 -3.95 20.45 8.82
C TYR A 7 -5.18 19.55 8.65
N GLY A 8 -5.48 18.73 9.66
CA GLY A 8 -6.62 17.82 9.61
C GLY A 8 -6.55 16.85 8.42
N ALA A 9 -7.63 16.79 7.63
CA ALA A 9 -7.77 15.93 6.45
C ALA A 9 -7.22 16.57 5.15
N ALA A 10 -6.57 17.74 5.23
CA ALA A 10 -6.01 18.41 4.04
C ALA A 10 -4.91 17.58 3.36
N LYS A 11 -4.23 16.69 4.11
CA LYS A 11 -3.27 15.74 3.52
C LYS A 11 -3.98 14.72 2.63
N GLY A 12 -5.05 14.09 3.10
CA GLY A 12 -5.85 13.17 2.30
C GLY A 12 -6.43 13.82 1.05
N LEU A 13 -6.96 15.04 1.15
CA LEU A 13 -7.46 15.78 -0.01
C LEU A 13 -6.35 16.05 -1.04
N ALA A 14 -5.19 16.54 -0.61
CA ALA A 14 -4.07 16.82 -1.51
C ALA A 14 -3.56 15.54 -2.23
N VAL A 15 -3.56 14.41 -1.53
CA VAL A 15 -3.19 13.11 -2.13
C VAL A 15 -4.27 12.64 -3.10
N ALA A 16 -5.55 12.80 -2.77
CA ALA A 16 -6.66 12.46 -3.67
C ALA A 16 -6.59 13.26 -4.97
N GLU A 17 -6.38 14.58 -4.89
CA GLU A 17 -6.18 15.42 -6.09
C GLU A 17 -4.97 14.96 -6.90
N ALA A 18 -3.86 14.61 -6.25
CA ALA A 18 -2.68 14.10 -6.95
C ALA A 18 -2.96 12.77 -7.67
N ILE A 19 -3.77 11.89 -7.08
CA ILE A 19 -4.21 10.63 -7.68
C ILE A 19 -5.08 10.89 -8.91
N GLU A 20 -6.05 11.81 -8.82
CA GLU A 20 -6.95 12.12 -9.95
C GLU A 20 -6.23 12.74 -11.15
N HIS A 21 -5.21 13.56 -10.91
CA HIS A 21 -4.44 14.20 -11.97
C HIS A 21 -3.30 13.33 -12.53
N HIS A 22 -3.08 12.13 -11.98
CA HIS A 22 -2.02 11.22 -12.42
C HIS A 22 -2.57 10.03 -13.22
N SER A 23 -2.01 9.79 -14.40
CA SER A 23 -2.48 8.75 -15.34
C SER A 23 -1.90 7.34 -15.06
N GLY A 24 -1.16 7.16 -13.97
CA GLY A 24 -0.43 5.94 -13.65
C GLY A 24 -0.64 5.48 -12.21
N PRO A 25 -0.02 4.35 -11.82
CA PRO A 25 -0.11 3.84 -10.46
C PRO A 25 0.57 4.79 -9.47
N VAL A 26 -0.08 5.02 -8.33
CA VAL A 26 0.42 5.89 -7.26
C VAL A 26 0.79 5.04 -6.04
N CYS A 27 2.04 5.17 -5.60
CA CYS A 27 2.50 4.60 -4.33
C CYS A 27 2.63 5.72 -3.29
N VAL A 28 1.83 5.64 -2.22
CA VAL A 28 1.84 6.60 -1.13
C VAL A 28 2.57 6.01 0.06
N VAL A 29 3.67 6.65 0.47
CA VAL A 29 4.47 6.22 1.60
C VAL A 29 4.03 6.95 2.87
N SER A 30 3.57 6.17 3.84
CA SER A 30 3.19 6.63 5.16
C SER A 30 4.32 6.41 6.18
N GLU A 31 4.36 7.29 7.18
CA GLU A 31 5.32 7.24 8.29
C GLU A 31 4.98 6.14 9.32
N SER A 32 3.72 5.71 9.40
CA SER A 32 3.26 4.68 10.34
C SER A 32 2.01 3.95 9.83
N VAL A 33 1.70 2.82 10.45
CA VAL A 33 0.47 2.06 10.19
C VAL A 33 -0.76 2.92 10.48
N ASN A 34 -0.80 3.60 11.63
CA ASN A 34 -1.92 4.47 12.00
C ASN A 34 -2.12 5.63 11.01
N ALA A 35 -1.03 6.25 10.54
CA ALA A 35 -1.11 7.29 9.51
C ALA A 35 -1.59 6.72 8.17
N ALA A 36 -1.23 5.48 7.83
CA ALA A 36 -1.69 4.81 6.63
C ALA A 36 -3.19 4.50 6.70
N ASP A 37 -3.67 3.99 7.82
CA ASP A 37 -5.10 3.68 8.03
C ASP A 37 -5.96 4.95 8.00
N LYS A 38 -5.48 6.02 8.65
CA LYS A 38 -6.14 7.32 8.60
C LYS A 38 -6.21 7.84 7.16
N LEU A 39 -5.10 7.79 6.43
CA LEU A 39 -5.05 8.23 5.04
C LEU A 39 -5.95 7.38 4.14
N GLN A 40 -6.01 6.06 4.37
CA GLN A 40 -6.91 5.17 3.63
C GLN A 40 -8.37 5.59 3.80
N GLY A 41 -8.80 5.89 5.03
CA GLY A 41 -10.15 6.39 5.30
C GLY A 41 -10.42 7.75 4.65
N GLU A 42 -9.46 8.67 4.70
CA GLU A 42 -9.57 9.98 4.03
C GLU A 42 -9.68 9.82 2.51
N LEU A 43 -8.88 8.95 1.90
CA LEU A 43 -8.92 8.71 0.45
C LEU A 43 -10.19 7.97 0.01
N GLN A 44 -10.71 7.04 0.81
CA GLN A 44 -12.01 6.43 0.55
C GLN A 44 -13.14 7.47 0.51
N PHE A 45 -13.02 8.56 1.29
CA PHE A 45 -13.97 9.66 1.27
C PHE A 45 -13.77 10.60 0.07
N PHE A 46 -12.52 11.02 -0.22
CA PHE A 46 -12.25 12.02 -1.25
C PHE A 46 -12.21 11.47 -2.68
N CYS A 47 -11.81 10.20 -2.88
CA CYS A 47 -11.75 9.57 -4.21
C CYS A 47 -12.35 8.14 -4.18
N PRO A 48 -13.66 7.98 -3.91
CA PRO A 48 -14.31 6.69 -3.69
C PRO A 48 -14.29 5.75 -4.92
N SER A 49 -14.06 6.30 -6.11
CA SER A 49 -13.97 5.54 -7.37
C SER A 49 -12.62 4.83 -7.57
N LYS A 50 -11.61 5.18 -6.78
CA LYS A 50 -10.25 4.64 -6.92
C LYS A 50 -10.03 3.45 -5.98
N PRO A 51 -9.62 2.27 -6.49
CA PRO A 51 -9.29 1.14 -5.64
C PRO A 51 -7.99 1.43 -4.87
N ILE A 52 -8.12 1.61 -3.56
CA ILE A 52 -6.99 1.90 -2.66
C ILE A 52 -6.64 0.65 -1.88
N GLN A 53 -5.40 0.17 -2.07
CA GLN A 53 -4.88 -1.01 -1.40
C GLN A 53 -3.83 -0.62 -0.35
N LYS A 54 -3.81 -1.31 0.79
CA LYS A 54 -2.76 -1.16 1.79
C LYS A 54 -1.77 -2.32 1.68
N PHE A 55 -0.48 -2.03 1.68
CA PHE A 55 0.58 -3.03 1.78
C PHE A 55 1.12 -3.06 3.20
N SER A 56 0.66 -4.06 3.97
CA SER A 56 1.03 -4.26 5.37
C SER A 56 2.47 -4.73 5.51
N ASP A 57 3.15 -4.36 6.60
CA ASP A 57 4.43 -4.95 6.98
C ASP A 57 4.24 -6.35 7.59
N TYR A 58 5.33 -7.07 7.85
CA TYR A 58 5.29 -8.38 8.53
C TYR A 58 4.96 -8.30 10.03
N GLU A 59 5.03 -7.11 10.63
CA GLU A 59 4.87 -6.87 12.08
C GLU A 59 5.84 -7.67 12.97
N THR A 60 6.93 -8.19 12.37
CA THR A 60 8.04 -8.85 13.06
C THR A 60 9.29 -7.99 12.95
N LEU A 61 10.15 -8.05 13.96
CA LEU A 61 11.44 -7.35 13.90
C LEU A 61 12.39 -8.03 12.87
N PRO A 62 13.35 -7.28 12.30
CA PRO A 62 14.45 -7.90 11.56
C PRO A 62 15.16 -8.93 12.44
N TYR A 63 15.31 -10.15 11.94
CA TYR A 63 15.92 -11.29 12.66
C TYR A 63 15.14 -11.78 13.90
N ASP A 64 13.83 -11.57 13.91
CA ASP A 64 12.95 -12.16 14.93
C ASP A 64 12.97 -13.70 14.84
N ALA A 65 12.83 -14.35 16.00
CA ALA A 65 12.80 -15.82 16.10
C ALA A 65 11.46 -16.40 15.65
N PHE A 66 10.42 -15.56 15.58
CA PHE A 66 9.08 -15.94 15.17
C PHE A 66 8.83 -15.63 13.70
N SER A 67 8.15 -16.56 13.02
CA SER A 67 7.66 -16.28 11.68
C SER A 67 6.52 -15.26 11.72
N PRO A 68 6.36 -14.42 10.68
CA PRO A 68 5.23 -13.53 10.58
C PRO A 68 3.89 -14.29 10.65
N PRO A 69 2.85 -13.69 11.23
CA PRO A 69 1.50 -14.25 11.21
C PRO A 69 1.07 -14.64 9.79
N GLN A 70 0.51 -15.84 9.62
CA GLN A 70 0.09 -16.36 8.31
C GLN A 70 -0.90 -15.42 7.60
N LYS A 71 -1.75 -14.74 8.36
CA LYS A 71 -2.70 -13.74 7.85
C LYS A 71 -1.98 -12.58 7.15
N LEU A 72 -0.96 -12.00 7.76
CA LEU A 72 -0.19 -10.90 7.16
C LEU A 72 0.59 -11.35 5.92
N LEU A 73 1.10 -12.58 5.94
CA LEU A 73 1.76 -13.16 4.78
C LEU A 73 0.78 -13.33 3.60
N ALA A 74 -0.44 -13.82 3.86
CA ALA A 74 -1.50 -13.94 2.85
C ALA A 74 -1.92 -12.57 2.29
N GLU A 75 -2.20 -11.58 3.16
CA GLU A 75 -2.57 -10.21 2.75
C GLU A 75 -1.49 -9.54 1.89
N ARG A 76 -0.21 -9.75 2.24
CA ARG A 76 0.92 -9.26 1.44
C ARG A 76 1.00 -9.95 0.08
N LEU A 77 0.85 -11.26 0.03
CA LEU A 77 0.87 -12.00 -1.24
C LEU A 77 -0.28 -11.59 -2.15
N GLU A 78 -1.49 -11.46 -1.61
CA GLU A 78 -2.64 -10.94 -2.34
C GLU A 78 -2.35 -9.55 -2.91
N SER A 79 -1.79 -8.66 -2.09
CA SER A 79 -1.45 -7.30 -2.53
C SER A 79 -0.38 -7.27 -3.61
N LEU A 80 0.67 -8.06 -3.45
CA LEU A 80 1.71 -8.19 -4.47
C LEU A 80 1.16 -8.79 -5.76
N TYR A 81 0.22 -9.74 -5.68
CA TYR A 81 -0.41 -10.33 -6.85
C TYR A 81 -1.31 -9.33 -7.60
N GLN A 82 -2.11 -8.52 -6.88
CA GLN A 82 -2.91 -7.46 -7.52
C GLN A 82 -2.03 -6.40 -8.17
N LEU A 83 -0.95 -6.00 -7.50
CA LEU A 83 0.07 -5.09 -8.03
C LEU A 83 0.75 -5.68 -9.29
N ALA A 84 1.18 -6.94 -9.22
CA ALA A 84 1.85 -7.63 -10.34
C ALA A 84 0.95 -7.77 -11.58
N ASN A 85 -0.37 -7.86 -11.39
CA ASN A 85 -1.37 -7.92 -12.47
C ASN A 85 -1.88 -6.54 -12.93
N GLY A 86 -1.34 -5.43 -12.41
CA GLY A 86 -1.78 -4.09 -12.79
C GLY A 86 -3.20 -3.73 -12.36
N LYS A 87 -3.76 -4.43 -11.36
CA LYS A 87 -5.12 -4.20 -10.84
C LYS A 87 -5.17 -3.20 -9.69
N CYS A 88 -4.00 -2.73 -9.24
CA CYS A 88 -3.88 -1.77 -8.15
C CYS A 88 -3.42 -0.42 -8.71
N GLU A 89 -4.31 0.58 -8.67
CA GLU A 89 -3.99 1.95 -9.09
C GLU A 89 -3.35 2.77 -7.97
N VAL A 90 -3.75 2.53 -6.72
CA VAL A 90 -3.23 3.25 -5.55
C VAL A 90 -2.84 2.26 -4.47
N VAL A 91 -1.58 2.31 -4.04
CA VAL A 91 -1.07 1.53 -2.92
C VAL A 91 -0.55 2.44 -1.81
N ILE A 92 -1.01 2.21 -0.58
CA ILE A 92 -0.49 2.86 0.63
C ILE A 92 0.45 1.88 1.31
N VAL A 93 1.68 2.31 1.55
CA VAL A 93 2.74 1.49 2.15
C VAL A 93 3.35 2.22 3.34
N VAL A 94 3.76 1.49 4.38
CA VAL A 94 4.58 2.07 5.45
C VAL A 94 6.05 2.01 5.04
N GLY A 95 6.84 3.01 5.41
CA GLY A 95 8.27 3.08 5.06
C GLY A 95 9.05 1.80 5.38
N ALA A 96 8.79 1.16 6.53
CA ALA A 96 9.42 -0.11 6.91
C ALA A 96 9.13 -1.24 5.92
N ALA A 97 7.89 -1.36 5.45
CA ALA A 97 7.47 -2.40 4.52
C ALA A 97 8.14 -2.27 3.13
N LEU A 98 8.52 -1.05 2.72
CA LEU A 98 9.22 -0.78 1.47
C LEU A 98 10.68 -1.22 1.47
N LEU A 99 11.32 -1.21 2.63
CA LEU A 99 12.74 -1.59 2.75
C LEU A 99 12.94 -3.10 2.68
N ASN A 100 11.87 -3.87 2.88
CA ASN A 100 11.88 -5.32 2.75
C ASN A 100 12.01 -5.73 1.28
N ARG A 101 12.97 -6.62 0.99
CA ARG A 101 13.12 -7.21 -0.34
C ARG A 101 11.87 -8.00 -0.70
N LEU A 102 11.36 -7.75 -1.90
CA LEU A 102 10.18 -8.43 -2.44
C LEU A 102 10.58 -9.64 -3.29
N PRO A 103 9.71 -10.66 -3.39
CA PRO A 103 9.91 -11.73 -4.37
C PRO A 103 9.92 -11.16 -5.79
N PRO A 104 10.62 -11.81 -6.74
CA PRO A 104 10.62 -11.38 -8.13
C PRO A 104 9.22 -11.49 -8.73
N HIS A 105 8.91 -10.60 -9.69
CA HIS A 105 7.59 -10.51 -10.33
C HIS A 105 7.11 -11.84 -10.93
N GLU A 106 8.00 -12.56 -11.64
CA GLU A 106 7.71 -13.86 -12.24
C GLU A 106 7.28 -14.92 -11.20
N PHE A 107 7.79 -14.85 -9.97
CA PHE A 107 7.42 -15.79 -8.92
C PHE A 107 5.95 -15.65 -8.53
N LEU A 108 5.43 -14.42 -8.51
CA LEU A 108 4.04 -14.13 -8.14
C LEU A 108 3.06 -14.59 -9.21
N LEU A 109 3.42 -14.45 -10.49
CA LEU A 109 2.55 -14.84 -11.61
C LEU A 109 2.60 -16.33 -11.91
N ASN A 110 3.77 -16.98 -11.82
CA ASN A 110 3.92 -18.38 -12.22
C ASN A 110 3.48 -19.38 -11.14
N ARG A 111 3.29 -18.94 -9.90
CA ARG A 111 2.92 -19.82 -8.76
C ARG A 111 1.49 -19.61 -8.24
N SER A 112 0.68 -18.80 -8.92
CA SER A 112 -0.76 -18.75 -8.65
C SER A 112 -1.45 -19.92 -9.35
N MET A 113 -1.97 -20.88 -8.59
CA MET A 113 -2.87 -21.89 -9.16
C MET A 113 -4.28 -21.30 -9.27
N ILE A 114 -4.83 -21.26 -10.48
CA ILE A 114 -6.25 -21.01 -10.70
C ILE A 114 -6.91 -22.39 -10.67
N LEU A 115 -7.80 -22.62 -9.70
CA LEU A 115 -8.58 -23.86 -9.58
C LEU A 115 -9.97 -23.66 -10.19
#